data_AF-A0A945CFF1-F1
#
_entry.id   AF-A0A945CFF1-F1
#
_cell.length_a   1.000
_cell.length_b   1.000
_cell.length_c   1.000
_cell.angle_alpha   90.00
_cell.angle_beta   90.00
_cell.angle_gamma   90.00
#
_symmetry.space_group_name_H-M   'P 1'
#
loop_
_entity.id
_entity.type
_entity.pdbx_description
1 polymer ?
#
loop_
_entity_poly.entity_id
_entity_poly.type
_entity_poly.pdbx_seq_one_letter_code
_entity_poly.pdbx_strand_id
1 'polypeptide(L)'
;MDLSKLTDDRIISEWLLHEAETEGRIDLPMDIGDWSVANEIRAEILLPPDIDAWIAGSMTSGHRSEGMSEDDGYSFNAISSPRGGNIWEGWKEFRFPAECFYPQGKPTGWEQMTSGHINCPPGVRARNVRLIQRDITTGPRMTDEGLLEALNQDHTGLEAVRSSGSPD
;
A
#
# COMPACT_ATOMS: atom_id res chain seq x y z
N MET A 1 2.22 4.25 25.65
CA MET A 1 1.29 4.47 24.52
C MET A 1 0.26 3.34 24.52
N ASP A 2 -1.02 3.69 24.62
CA ASP A 2 -2.12 2.70 24.58
C ASP A 2 -2.45 2.37 23.12
N LEU A 3 -1.86 1.28 22.63
CA LEU A 3 -2.03 0.83 21.24
C LEU A 3 -3.48 0.44 20.92
N SER A 4 -4.35 0.27 21.92
CA SER A 4 -5.79 0.01 21.69
C SER A 4 -6.55 1.22 21.15
N LYS A 5 -5.93 2.42 21.16
CA LYS A 5 -6.47 3.64 20.57
C LYS A 5 -6.07 3.86 19.11
N LEU A 6 -5.14 3.05 18.58
CA LEU A 6 -4.94 2.95 17.14
C LEU A 6 -6.05 2.07 16.61
N THR A 7 -7.20 2.67 16.32
CA THR A 7 -8.25 1.97 15.58
C THR A 7 -7.71 1.69 14.20
N ASP A 8 -7.61 0.41 13.84
CA ASP A 8 -7.35 -0.01 12.45
C ASP A 8 -8.23 0.79 11.48
N ASP A 9 -7.71 1.03 10.27
CA ASP A 9 -8.44 1.66 9.19
C ASP A 9 -9.87 1.09 9.07
N ARG A 10 -10.88 1.93 9.19
CA ARG A 10 -12.27 1.50 9.06
C ARG A 10 -12.62 1.39 7.58
N ILE A 11 -13.00 0.20 7.13
CA ILE A 11 -13.56 0.02 5.78
C ILE A 11 -14.92 0.73 5.71
N ILE A 12 -15.07 1.64 4.75
CA ILE A 12 -16.32 2.34 4.45
C ILE A 12 -17.10 1.57 3.38
N SER A 13 -16.41 1.16 2.31
CA SER A 13 -17.00 0.42 1.20
C SER A 13 -15.95 -0.45 0.47
N GLU A 14 -16.44 -1.46 -0.23
CA GLU A 14 -15.64 -2.49 -0.90
C GLU A 14 -16.30 -2.88 -2.23
N TRP A 15 -15.50 -2.99 -3.28
CA TRP A 15 -15.92 -3.47 -4.60
C TRP A 15 -15.05 -4.64 -5.03
N LEU A 16 -15.69 -5.76 -5.37
CA LEU A 16 -15.00 -6.94 -5.91
C LEU A 16 -14.65 -6.70 -7.38
N LEU A 17 -13.35 -6.72 -7.68
CA LEU A 17 -12.80 -6.52 -9.02
C LEU A 17 -12.62 -7.85 -9.76
N HIS A 18 -12.17 -8.87 -9.02
CA HIS A 18 -11.85 -10.17 -9.59
C HIS A 18 -11.99 -11.25 -8.52
N GLU A 19 -12.89 -12.22 -8.72
CA GLU A 19 -13.12 -13.32 -7.78
C GLU A 19 -12.25 -14.54 -8.09
N ALA A 20 -12.02 -14.81 -9.38
CA ALA A 20 -11.37 -16.02 -9.83
C ALA A 20 -9.90 -16.08 -9.40
N GLU A 21 -9.39 -17.31 -9.32
CA GLU A 21 -8.00 -17.54 -9.05
C GLU A 21 -7.18 -17.40 -10.33
N THR A 22 -6.19 -16.51 -10.30
CA THR A 22 -5.34 -16.18 -11.45
C THR A 22 -3.87 -16.30 -11.08
N GLU A 23 -3.07 -16.79 -12.01
CA GLU A 23 -1.61 -16.85 -11.93
C GLU A 23 -1.00 -15.83 -12.89
N GLY A 24 0.12 -15.22 -12.49
CA GLY A 24 0.82 -14.25 -13.32
C GLY A 24 0.18 -12.86 -13.29
N ARG A 25 -0.56 -12.48 -14.33
CA ARG A 25 -1.10 -11.12 -14.49
C ARG A 25 -2.60 -11.09 -14.24
N ILE A 26 -3.04 -10.09 -13.48
CA ILE A 26 -4.44 -9.79 -13.21
C ILE A 26 -4.73 -8.39 -13.72
N ASP A 27 -5.57 -8.28 -14.73
CA ASP A 27 -6.05 -6.99 -15.20
C ASP A 27 -7.16 -6.48 -14.28
N LEU A 28 -7.05 -5.21 -13.89
CA LEU A 28 -8.02 -4.55 -13.04
C LEU A 28 -9.07 -3.86 -13.94
N PRO A 29 -10.37 -4.12 -13.77
CA PRO A 29 -11.41 -3.43 -14.54
C PRO A 29 -11.45 -1.95 -14.15
N MET A 30 -11.39 -1.04 -15.11
CA MET A 30 -11.43 0.42 -14.85
C MET A 30 -12.85 1.00 -14.97
N ASP A 31 -13.82 0.24 -15.50
CA ASP A 31 -15.18 0.68 -15.88
C ASP A 31 -16.25 0.53 -14.78
N ILE A 32 -15.81 0.24 -13.56
CA ILE A 32 -16.65 -0.14 -12.41
C ILE A 32 -17.06 1.03 -11.50
N GLY A 33 -16.72 2.26 -11.85
CA GLY A 33 -17.13 3.46 -11.10
C GLY A 33 -16.01 4.49 -10.98
N ASP A 34 -16.23 5.48 -10.13
CA ASP A 34 -15.21 6.49 -9.82
C ASP A 34 -14.21 5.93 -8.80
N TRP A 35 -12.96 5.78 -9.21
CA TRP A 35 -11.87 5.29 -8.35
C TRP A 35 -11.38 6.35 -7.36
N SER A 36 -11.78 7.63 -7.50
CA SER A 36 -11.36 8.73 -6.63
C SER A 36 -11.71 8.52 -5.15
N VAL A 37 -12.78 7.76 -4.89
CA VAL A 37 -13.23 7.45 -3.52
C VAL A 37 -12.44 6.34 -2.87
N ALA A 38 -11.77 5.51 -3.66
CA ALA A 38 -10.97 4.40 -3.17
C ALA A 38 -9.54 4.84 -2.86
N ASN A 39 -8.93 4.16 -1.90
CA ASN A 39 -7.60 4.50 -1.41
C ASN A 39 -6.81 3.26 -0.95
N GLU A 40 -7.24 2.07 -1.38
CA GLU A 40 -6.55 0.82 -1.13
C GLU A 40 -6.96 -0.25 -2.15
N ILE A 41 -5.98 -1.03 -2.64
CA ILE A 41 -6.20 -2.28 -3.37
C ILE A 41 -5.93 -3.44 -2.41
N ARG A 42 -6.83 -4.42 -2.36
CA ARG A 42 -6.63 -5.68 -1.64
C ARG A 42 -6.69 -6.88 -2.56
N ALA A 43 -5.94 -7.91 -2.23
CA ALA A 43 -6.02 -9.20 -2.89
C ALA A 43 -5.69 -10.31 -1.89
N GLU A 44 -6.29 -11.48 -2.03
CA GLU A 44 -5.74 -12.69 -1.41
C GLU A 44 -4.67 -13.25 -2.33
N ILE A 45 -3.47 -13.48 -1.80
CA ILE A 45 -2.35 -14.02 -2.57
C ILE A 45 -1.84 -15.29 -1.89
N LEU A 46 -1.59 -16.32 -2.68
CA LEU A 46 -0.91 -17.54 -2.29
C LEU A 46 0.55 -17.43 -2.70
N LEU A 47 1.45 -17.43 -1.72
CA LEU A 47 2.87 -17.65 -1.96
C LEU A 47 3.21 -19.12 -1.70
N PRO A 48 3.73 -19.86 -2.70
CA PRO A 48 4.24 -21.20 -2.47
C PRO A 48 5.44 -21.19 -1.50
N PRO A 49 5.70 -22.32 -0.82
CA PRO A 49 6.88 -22.46 0.04
C PRO A 49 8.18 -22.15 -0.72
N ASP A 50 9.15 -21.57 -0.02
CA ASP A 50 10.50 -21.32 -0.52
C ASP A 50 10.62 -20.43 -1.78
N ILE A 51 9.58 -19.65 -2.13
CA ILE A 51 9.62 -18.72 -3.26
C ILE A 51 9.96 -17.30 -2.80
N ASP A 52 10.99 -16.72 -3.43
CA ASP A 52 11.19 -15.27 -3.46
C ASP A 52 10.14 -14.66 -4.42
N ALA A 53 9.18 -13.95 -3.86
CA ALA A 53 8.08 -13.38 -4.63
C ALA A 53 8.25 -11.87 -4.80
N TRP A 54 8.00 -11.40 -6.03
CA TRP A 54 7.85 -9.98 -6.33
C TRP A 54 6.41 -9.76 -6.82
N ILE A 55 5.60 -9.08 -6.02
CA ILE A 55 4.25 -8.67 -6.41
C ILE A 55 4.35 -7.22 -6.81
N ALA A 56 3.97 -6.85 -8.02
CA ALA A 56 3.98 -5.46 -8.45
C ALA A 56 2.74 -5.14 -9.24
N GLY A 57 2.38 -3.87 -9.29
CA GLY A 57 1.27 -3.43 -10.12
C GLY A 57 1.47 -2.02 -10.59
N SER A 58 0.69 -1.63 -11.59
CA SER A 58 0.60 -0.24 -12.00
C SER A 58 -0.81 0.11 -12.46
N MET A 59 -1.12 1.39 -12.36
CA MET A 59 -2.31 2.03 -12.91
C MET A 59 -1.84 3.23 -13.73
N THR A 60 -2.38 3.41 -14.92
CA THR A 60 -2.02 4.52 -15.81
C THR A 60 -3.23 5.35 -16.16
N SER A 61 -3.05 6.66 -16.29
CA SER A 61 -4.11 7.58 -16.72
C SER A 61 -4.31 7.62 -18.23
N GLY A 62 -3.35 7.14 -19.02
CA GLY A 62 -3.33 7.32 -20.47
C GLY A 62 -3.05 8.77 -20.92
N HIS A 63 -2.87 9.68 -19.95
CA HIS A 63 -2.35 11.02 -20.17
C HIS A 63 -0.86 11.04 -19.83
N ARG A 64 -0.08 11.83 -20.57
CA ARG A 64 1.35 12.00 -20.34
C ARG A 64 1.68 13.46 -20.12
N SER A 65 2.15 13.78 -18.92
CA SER A 65 2.63 15.11 -18.60
C SER A 65 3.79 15.55 -19.49
N GLU A 66 3.84 16.84 -19.81
CA GLU A 66 4.90 17.42 -20.63
C GLU A 66 6.29 17.11 -20.03
N GLY A 67 7.20 16.63 -20.88
CA GLY A 67 8.57 16.28 -20.50
C GLY A 67 8.74 14.86 -19.94
N MET A 68 7.66 14.08 -19.77
CA MET A 68 7.74 12.68 -19.35
C MET A 68 7.84 11.73 -20.55
N SER A 69 8.52 10.60 -20.36
CA SER A 69 8.66 9.54 -21.37
C SER A 69 7.48 8.57 -21.39
N GLU A 70 6.81 8.43 -20.26
CA GLU A 70 5.76 7.44 -20.01
C GLU A 70 4.51 8.14 -19.43
N ASP A 71 3.36 7.49 -19.54
CA ASP A 71 2.08 8.04 -19.06
C ASP A 71 2.09 8.25 -17.54
N ASP A 72 1.35 9.27 -17.09
CA ASP A 72 1.15 9.57 -15.69
C ASP A 72 0.37 8.43 -15.04
N GLY A 73 0.73 8.08 -13.81
CA GLY A 73 0.09 6.98 -13.11
C GLY A 73 0.74 6.66 -11.78
N TYR A 74 0.46 5.45 -11.32
CA TYR A 74 0.92 4.93 -10.05
C TYR A 74 1.49 3.54 -10.25
N SER A 75 2.53 3.22 -9.52
CA SER A 75 3.10 1.87 -9.47
C SER A 75 3.29 1.43 -8.04
N PHE A 76 3.37 0.13 -7.84
CA PHE A 76 3.76 -0.43 -6.58
C PHE A 76 4.54 -1.72 -6.73
N ASN A 77 5.28 -2.05 -5.67
CA ASN A 77 5.86 -3.36 -5.52
C ASN A 77 5.88 -3.78 -4.05
N ALA A 78 5.86 -5.08 -3.85
CA ALA A 78 6.12 -5.75 -2.59
C ALA A 78 7.02 -6.95 -2.90
N ILE A 79 8.07 -7.10 -2.09
CA ILE A 79 8.99 -8.21 -2.20
C ILE A 79 8.77 -9.06 -0.96
N SER A 80 8.41 -10.33 -1.12
CA SER A 80 8.48 -11.34 -0.07
C SER A 80 9.76 -12.11 -0.27
N SER A 81 10.73 -11.93 0.62
CA SER A 81 11.99 -12.69 0.57
C SER A 81 12.56 -12.89 1.97
N PRO A 82 13.30 -13.98 2.24
CA PRO A 82 14.04 -14.15 3.48
C PRO A 82 15.02 -12.99 3.75
N ARG A 83 15.61 -12.40 2.71
CA ARG A 83 16.51 -11.24 2.83
C ARG A 83 15.78 -9.97 3.27
N GLY A 84 14.50 -9.83 2.91
CA GLY A 84 13.63 -8.73 3.34
C GLY A 84 13.05 -8.91 4.74
N GLY A 85 13.30 -10.05 5.40
CA GLY A 85 12.79 -10.35 6.75
C GLY A 85 11.28 -10.55 6.82
N ASN A 86 10.59 -10.62 5.68
CA ASN A 86 9.13 -10.74 5.59
C ASN A 86 8.72 -12.06 4.92
N ILE A 87 9.09 -13.17 5.55
CA ILE A 87 8.76 -14.51 5.03
C ILE A 87 7.25 -14.72 5.06
N TRP A 88 6.67 -14.92 3.89
CA TRP A 88 5.27 -15.24 3.70
C TRP A 88 5.14 -16.51 2.87
N GLU A 89 4.49 -17.51 3.45
CA GLU A 89 4.02 -18.72 2.78
C GLU A 89 2.52 -18.89 2.98
N GLY A 90 1.86 -19.52 2.01
CA GLY A 90 0.43 -19.79 2.03
C GLY A 90 -0.42 -18.57 1.65
N TRP A 91 -1.73 -18.68 1.88
CA TRP A 91 -2.69 -17.60 1.60
C TRP A 91 -2.58 -16.51 2.65
N LYS A 92 -2.38 -15.26 2.23
CA LYS A 92 -2.58 -14.08 3.07
C LYS A 92 -3.25 -12.96 2.29
N GLU A 93 -3.81 -12.01 3.03
CA GLU A 93 -4.31 -10.77 2.48
C GLU A 93 -3.13 -9.83 2.20
N PHE A 94 -2.99 -9.45 0.93
CA PHE A 94 -2.16 -8.37 0.48
C PHE A 94 -2.98 -7.08 0.52
N ARG A 95 -2.45 -6.08 1.22
CA ARG A 95 -3.04 -4.75 1.35
C ARG A 95 -2.10 -3.72 0.75
N PHE A 96 -2.57 -2.95 -0.22
CA PHE A 96 -1.79 -1.90 -0.83
C PHE A 96 -2.52 -0.54 -0.78
N PRO A 97 -2.31 0.21 0.31
CA PRO A 97 -2.88 1.54 0.48
C PRO A 97 -2.32 2.57 -0.53
N ALA A 98 -3.12 3.59 -0.87
CA ALA A 98 -2.76 4.63 -1.84
C ALA A 98 -1.43 5.36 -1.53
N GLU A 99 -1.12 5.55 -0.26
CA GLU A 99 0.12 6.15 0.25
C GLU A 99 1.38 5.31 -0.01
N CYS A 100 1.22 4.03 -0.33
CA CYS A 100 2.34 3.15 -0.67
C CYS A 100 2.65 3.14 -2.18
N PHE A 101 1.84 3.80 -3.01
CA PHE A 101 2.10 3.86 -4.45
C PHE A 101 3.19 4.88 -4.77
N TYR A 102 4.07 4.51 -5.68
CA TYR A 102 5.03 5.42 -6.29
C TYR A 102 4.36 6.16 -7.44
N PRO A 103 4.27 7.50 -7.40
CA PRO A 103 3.75 8.27 -8.51
C PRO A 103 4.74 8.25 -9.67
N GLN A 104 4.20 8.17 -10.88
CA GLN A 104 4.91 8.28 -12.14
C GLN A 104 4.35 9.48 -12.90
N GLY A 105 5.21 10.42 -13.29
CA GLY A 105 4.76 11.67 -13.90
C GLY A 105 4.04 12.59 -12.91
N LYS A 106 2.89 13.16 -13.29
CA LYS A 106 2.07 14.04 -12.43
C LYS A 106 0.59 13.61 -12.38
N PRO A 107 0.28 12.44 -11.81
CA PRO A 107 -1.09 11.95 -11.73
C PRO A 107 -1.93 12.80 -10.75
N THR A 108 -3.20 12.97 -11.04
CA THR A 108 -4.16 13.73 -10.21
C THR A 108 -5.18 12.81 -9.55
N GLY A 109 -4.70 11.86 -8.73
CA GLY A 109 -5.56 10.86 -8.10
C GLY A 109 -5.97 9.74 -9.05
N TRP A 110 -6.96 8.93 -8.64
CA TRP A 110 -7.34 7.71 -9.36
C TRP A 110 -8.53 7.87 -10.30
N GLU A 111 -9.16 9.04 -10.34
CA GLU A 111 -10.36 9.39 -11.13
C GLU A 111 -10.25 9.19 -12.66
N GLN A 112 -9.04 9.13 -13.20
CA GLN A 112 -8.77 9.09 -14.64
C GLN A 112 -7.94 7.87 -15.05
N MET A 113 -7.89 6.82 -14.24
CA MET A 113 -7.15 5.62 -14.61
C MET A 113 -7.83 4.91 -15.80
N THR A 114 -7.05 4.60 -16.83
CA THR A 114 -7.50 3.93 -18.06
C THR A 114 -7.03 2.50 -18.15
N SER A 115 -5.99 2.13 -17.41
CA SER A 115 -5.59 0.73 -17.25
C SER A 115 -4.98 0.49 -15.88
N GLY A 116 -5.08 -0.75 -15.41
CA GLY A 116 -4.46 -1.17 -14.15
C GLY A 116 -4.24 -2.67 -14.13
N HIS A 117 -3.18 -3.11 -13.45
CA HIS A 117 -2.89 -4.53 -13.32
C HIS A 117 -2.02 -4.86 -12.11
N ILE A 118 -2.05 -6.13 -11.73
CA ILE A 118 -1.15 -6.75 -10.76
C ILE A 118 -0.40 -7.88 -11.47
N ASN A 119 0.92 -7.91 -11.30
CA ASN A 119 1.81 -8.97 -11.75
C ASN A 119 2.32 -9.73 -10.52
N CYS A 120 2.26 -11.05 -10.65
CA CYS A 120 2.79 -12.03 -9.72
C CYS A 120 3.79 -12.91 -10.49
N PRO A 121 4.83 -13.45 -9.82
CA PRO A 121 5.73 -14.41 -10.44
C PRO A 121 5.02 -15.75 -10.66
N PRO A 122 5.57 -16.65 -11.50
CA PRO A 122 5.05 -18.00 -11.67
C PRO A 122 4.89 -18.74 -10.32
N GLY A 123 3.83 -19.54 -10.21
CA GLY A 123 3.46 -20.27 -8.99
C GLY A 123 2.69 -19.44 -7.96
N VAL A 124 2.77 -18.11 -8.01
CA VAL A 124 1.97 -17.24 -7.15
C VAL A 124 0.57 -17.08 -7.74
N ARG A 125 -0.43 -17.30 -6.90
CA ARG A 125 -1.84 -17.22 -7.28
C ARG A 125 -2.48 -16.08 -6.53
N ALA A 126 -3.43 -15.37 -7.13
CA ALA A 126 -4.25 -14.42 -6.41
C ALA A 126 -5.72 -14.60 -6.73
N ARG A 127 -6.57 -14.14 -5.82
CA ARG A 127 -8.03 -14.13 -5.94
C ARG A 127 -8.61 -13.00 -5.11
N ASN A 128 -9.92 -12.79 -5.20
CA ASN A 128 -10.65 -11.81 -4.38
C ASN A 128 -9.97 -10.42 -4.40
N VAL A 129 -9.62 -9.96 -5.60
CA VAL A 129 -9.06 -8.63 -5.81
C VAL A 129 -10.16 -7.62 -5.62
N ARG A 130 -9.92 -6.62 -4.79
CA ARG A 130 -10.91 -5.68 -4.29
C ARG A 130 -10.36 -4.28 -4.31
N LEU A 131 -11.24 -3.34 -4.63
CA LEU A 131 -11.03 -1.91 -4.44
C LEU A 131 -11.70 -1.52 -3.13
N ILE A 132 -10.97 -0.81 -2.27
CA ILE A 132 -11.42 -0.47 -0.92
C ILE A 132 -11.40 1.04 -0.75
N GLN A 133 -12.49 1.56 -0.18
CA GLN A 133 -12.50 2.86 0.46
C GLN A 133 -12.39 2.63 1.96
N ARG A 134 -11.32 3.15 2.55
CA ARG A 134 -11.13 3.18 4.00
C ARG A 134 -11.14 4.60 4.53
N ASP A 135 -11.64 4.75 5.74
CA ASP A 135 -11.44 5.96 6.53
C ASP A 135 -10.00 5.97 7.03
N ILE A 136 -9.18 6.86 6.47
CA ILE A 136 -7.82 7.07 6.95
C ILE A 136 -7.95 7.96 8.16
N THR A 137 -7.52 7.49 9.33
CA THR A 137 -7.57 8.31 10.54
C THR A 137 -6.81 9.62 10.29
N THR A 138 -7.56 10.71 10.14
CA THR A 138 -7.03 12.05 9.99
C THR A 138 -7.01 12.70 11.37
N GLY A 139 -5.94 12.43 12.11
CA GLY A 139 -5.63 13.13 13.35
C GLY A 139 -4.58 14.22 13.11
N PRO A 140 -4.43 15.20 14.02
CA PRO A 140 -3.19 15.95 14.06
C PRO A 140 -2.05 14.93 14.12
N ARG A 141 -1.06 15.06 13.21
CA ARG A 141 0.20 14.35 13.40
C ARG A 141 0.66 14.66 14.82
N MET A 142 1.03 13.62 15.56
CA MET A 142 1.67 13.80 16.85
C MET A 142 2.78 14.83 16.66
N THR A 143 2.76 15.90 17.46
CA THR A 143 3.82 16.91 17.36
C THR A 143 5.15 16.27 17.74
N ASP A 144 6.26 16.86 17.32
CA ASP A 144 7.58 16.33 17.67
C ASP A 144 7.73 16.21 19.20
N GLU A 145 7.15 17.15 19.97
CA GLU A 145 7.07 17.09 21.43
C GLU A 145 6.24 15.90 21.91
N GLY A 146 5.05 15.68 21.33
CA GLY A 146 4.21 14.54 21.67
C GLY A 146 4.85 13.19 21.33
N LEU A 147 5.67 13.14 20.28
CA LEU A 147 6.43 11.94 19.88
C LEU A 147 7.55 11.65 20.86
N LEU A 148 8.30 12.69 21.23
CA LEU A 148 9.37 12.58 22.22
C LEU A 148 8.83 12.13 23.59
N GLU A 149 7.68 12.63 24.02
CA GLU A 149 7.02 12.19 25.25
C GLU A 149 6.52 10.73 25.19
N ALA A 150 6.08 10.27 24.01
CA ALA A 150 5.58 8.91 23.81
C ALA A 150 6.70 7.87 23.67
N LEU A 151 7.91 8.28 23.27
CA LEU A 151 9.08 7.42 23.21
C LEU A 151 9.52 7.02 24.61
N ASN A 152 9.85 5.73 24.81
CA ASN A 152 10.51 5.29 26.03
C ASN A 152 11.98 5.79 26.00
N GLN A 153 12.18 7.05 26.36
CA GLN A 153 13.50 7.68 26.38
C GLN A 153 14.46 7.00 27.35
N ASP A 154 13.95 6.18 28.29
CA ASP A 154 14.71 5.33 29.21
C ASP A 154 15.24 4.03 28.60
N HIS A 155 14.97 3.80 27.31
CA HIS A 155 15.63 2.73 26.58
C HIS A 155 17.11 3.07 26.34
N THR A 156 17.99 2.12 26.66
CA THR A 156 19.43 2.22 26.39
C THR A 156 19.69 2.55 24.92
N GLY A 157 20.50 3.57 24.63
CA GLY A 157 20.83 4.03 23.27
C GLY A 157 20.07 5.28 22.78
N LEU A 158 19.18 5.86 23.57
CA LEU A 158 18.43 7.09 23.24
C LEU A 158 18.88 8.34 24.05
N GLU A 159 20.08 8.30 24.63
CA GLU A 159 20.60 9.35 25.53
C GLU A 159 20.77 10.71 24.82
N ALA A 160 21.13 10.69 23.53
CA ALA A 160 21.29 11.89 22.71
C ALA A 160 19.96 12.59 22.39
N VAL A 161 18.87 11.83 22.27
CA VAL A 161 17.52 12.36 22.00
C VAL A 161 16.93 13.03 23.25
N ARG A 162 17.24 12.47 24.43
CA ARG A 162 16.86 13.05 25.73
C ARG A 162 17.50 14.42 25.97
N SER A 163 18.72 14.62 25.49
CA SER A 163 19.50 15.85 25.73
C SER A 163 19.19 16.98 24.74
N SER A 164 18.51 16.70 23.62
CA SER A 164 18.14 17.72 22.61
C SER A 164 16.78 18.39 22.83
N GLY A 165 15.97 17.91 23.78
CA GLY A 165 14.59 18.38 24.03
C GLY A 165 14.42 19.39 25.17
N SER A 166 15.51 19.88 25.79
CA SER A 166 15.43 20.95 26.79
C SER A 166 15.60 22.30 26.09
N PRO A 167 14.58 23.17 26.05
CA PRO A 167 14.79 24.54 25.60
C PRO A 167 15.62 25.28 26.66
N ASP A 168 16.62 26.04 26.20
CA ASP A 168 17.21 27.15 26.96
C ASP A 168 16.19 28.29 27.15
#